data_AF-A0A1I5A289-F1
#
_entry.id   AF-A0A1I5A289-F1
#
_cell.length_a   1.000
_cell.length_b   1.000
_cell.length_c   1.000
_cell.angle_alpha   90.00
_cell.angle_beta   90.00
_cell.angle_gamma   90.00
#
_symmetry.space_group_name_H-M   'P 1'
#
loop_
_entity.id
_entity.type
_entity.pdbx_description
1 polymer ?
#
loop_
_entity_poly.entity_id
_entity_poly.type
_entity_poly.pdbx_seq_one_letter_code
_entity_poly.pdbx_strand_id
1 'polypeptide(L)'
;MFKTPDIPTDNLYKFISIFGLAIFVLSVYILVNNQQSFENSIVNSNLNHSKILLEKSQNDSKRIILDEKIEMLRIKIKVNYGIENTLKITEPEYSKINNKEGFERDYEKLKAFELDNLLLGDKAFHIEKNLKKNHENTNVYTTIPMLILSVIGIGLMIFGFSLWYNKTQKYYDKQLKHYLLY
;
A
#
# COMPACT_ATOMS: atom_id res chain seq x y z
N MET A 1 37.31 -39.48 -43.92
CA MET A 1 36.80 -38.23 -43.33
C MET A 1 35.47 -38.56 -42.68
N PHE A 2 35.42 -38.67 -41.35
CA PHE A 2 34.18 -39.01 -40.65
C PHE A 2 33.19 -37.86 -40.84
N LYS A 3 32.10 -38.11 -41.56
CA LYS A 3 30.93 -37.22 -41.53
C LYS A 3 30.31 -37.39 -40.15
N THR A 4 30.45 -36.39 -39.30
CA THR A 4 29.63 -36.30 -38.09
C THR A 4 28.16 -36.29 -38.52
N PRO A 5 27.27 -37.03 -37.85
CA PRO A 5 25.85 -36.97 -38.16
C PRO A 5 25.39 -35.51 -38.05
N ASP A 6 24.75 -34.99 -39.10
CA ASP A 6 24.13 -33.68 -39.08
C ASP A 6 23.03 -33.73 -38.02
N ILE A 7 23.34 -33.26 -36.81
CA ILE A 7 22.32 -33.02 -35.79
C ILE A 7 21.30 -32.09 -36.45
N PRO A 8 20.00 -32.38 -36.39
CA PRO A 8 18.97 -31.55 -37.02
C PRO A 8 18.88 -30.20 -36.30
N THR A 9 19.81 -29.31 -36.63
CA THR A 9 19.95 -27.94 -36.11
C THR A 9 18.73 -27.08 -36.45
N ASP A 10 17.95 -27.49 -37.44
CA ASP A 10 16.67 -26.89 -37.80
C ASP A 10 15.64 -26.95 -36.65
N ASN A 11 15.63 -28.04 -35.88
CA ASN A 11 14.72 -28.18 -34.75
C ASN A 11 15.10 -27.28 -33.57
N LEU A 12 16.39 -26.98 -33.42
CA LEU A 12 16.88 -26.15 -32.32
C LEU A 12 16.45 -24.68 -32.49
N TYR A 13 16.62 -24.10 -33.68
CA TYR A 13 16.25 -22.69 -33.91
C TYR A 13 14.74 -22.47 -33.79
N LYS A 14 13.94 -23.39 -34.33
CA LYS A 14 12.47 -23.37 -34.16
C LYS A 14 12.07 -23.49 -32.70
N PHE A 15 12.73 -24.37 -31.94
CA PHE A 15 12.49 -24.49 -30.50
C PHE A 15 12.79 -23.19 -29.76
N ILE A 16 13.93 -22.54 -30.04
CA ILE A 16 14.29 -21.25 -29.43
C ILE A 16 13.23 -20.18 -29.74
N SER A 17 12.75 -20.10 -30.98
CA SER A 17 11.69 -19.16 -31.37
C SER A 17 10.39 -19.40 -30.61
N ILE A 18 9.92 -20.65 -30.58
CA ILE A 18 8.67 -21.03 -29.91
C ILE A 18 8.79 -20.82 -28.40
N PHE A 19 9.95 -21.13 -27.82
CA PHE A 19 10.22 -20.92 -26.40
C PHE A 19 10.23 -19.43 -26.03
N GLY A 20 10.85 -18.58 -26.84
CA GLY A 20 10.80 -17.12 -26.67
C GLY A 20 9.36 -16.58 -26.73
N LEU A 21 8.56 -17.07 -27.69
CA LEU A 21 7.14 -16.74 -27.78
C LEU A 21 6.35 -17.18 -26.54
N ALA A 22 6.61 -18.39 -26.03
CA ALA A 22 5.97 -18.90 -24.83
C ALA A 22 6.29 -18.04 -23.59
N ILE A 23 7.55 -17.63 -23.42
CA ILE A 23 7.96 -16.70 -22.35
C ILE A 23 7.21 -15.38 -22.49
N PHE A 24 7.13 -14.82 -23.70
CA PHE A 24 6.44 -13.57 -23.94
C PHE A 24 4.95 -13.67 -23.58
N VAL A 25 4.24 -14.69 -24.07
CA VAL A 25 2.81 -14.91 -23.76
C VAL A 25 2.61 -15.09 -22.26
N LEU A 26 3.45 -15.88 -21.60
CA LEU A 26 3.39 -16.09 -20.15
C LEU A 26 3.59 -14.77 -19.39
N SER A 27 4.55 -13.94 -19.82
CA SER A 27 4.81 -12.64 -19.17
C SER A 27 3.63 -11.68 -19.30
N VAL A 28 2.98 -11.64 -20.46
CA VAL A 28 1.77 -10.83 -20.70
C VAL A 28 0.62 -11.36 -19.85
N TYR A 29 0.42 -12.68 -19.80
CA TYR A 29 -0.61 -13.30 -18.97
C TYR A 29 -0.44 -12.94 -17.49
N ILE A 30 0.77 -13.06 -16.95
CA ILE A 30 1.07 -12.70 -15.56
C ILE A 30 0.84 -11.21 -15.32
N LEU A 31 1.25 -10.35 -16.26
CA LEU A 31 1.06 -8.89 -16.15
C LEU A 31 -0.42 -8.52 -16.08
N VAL A 32 -1.25 -9.08 -16.96
CA VAL A 32 -2.71 -8.82 -16.96
C VAL A 32 -3.37 -9.33 -15.67
N ASN A 33 -3.01 -10.53 -15.23
CA ASN A 33 -3.58 -11.11 -14.01
C ASN A 33 -3.14 -10.33 -12.75
N ASN A 34 -1.89 -9.86 -12.73
CA ASN A 34 -1.38 -9.04 -11.62
C ASN A 34 -2.00 -7.64 -11.61
N GLN A 35 -2.39 -7.09 -12.76
CA GLN A 35 -3.04 -5.78 -12.83
C GLN A 35 -4.35 -5.75 -12.03
N GLN A 36 -5.19 -6.78 -12.14
CA GLN A 36 -6.42 -6.87 -11.35
C GLN A 36 -6.13 -6.93 -9.85
N SER A 37 -5.14 -7.73 -9.45
CA SER A 37 -4.71 -7.77 -8.04
C SER A 37 -4.18 -6.42 -7.56
N PHE A 38 -3.48 -5.68 -8.41
CA PHE A 38 -2.98 -4.36 -8.11
C PHE A 38 -4.10 -3.33 -7.96
N GLU A 39 -5.06 -3.30 -8.87
CA GLU A 39 -6.25 -2.44 -8.79
C GLU A 39 -7.04 -2.72 -7.50
N ASN A 40 -7.29 -4.00 -7.19
CA ASN A 40 -7.94 -4.39 -5.93
C ASN A 40 -7.13 -3.94 -4.70
N SER A 41 -5.80 -4.02 -4.75
CA SER A 41 -4.96 -3.54 -3.66
C SER A 41 -5.02 -2.01 -3.48
N ILE A 42 -5.09 -1.25 -4.57
CA ILE A 42 -5.26 0.22 -4.53
C ILE A 42 -6.63 0.55 -3.94
N VAL A 43 -7.70 -0.07 -4.44
CA VAL A 43 -9.07 0.17 -3.95
C VAL A 43 -9.17 -0.15 -2.47
N ASN A 44 -8.67 -1.31 -2.04
CA ASN A 44 -8.69 -1.69 -0.63
C ASN A 44 -7.83 -0.77 0.25
N SER A 45 -6.65 -0.35 -0.24
CA SER A 45 -5.81 0.62 0.45
C SER A 45 -6.52 1.97 0.62
N ASN A 46 -7.16 2.46 -0.44
CA ASN A 46 -7.94 3.70 -0.41
C ASN A 46 -9.13 3.60 0.52
N LEU A 47 -9.90 2.51 0.49
CA LEU A 47 -11.03 2.28 1.39
C LEU A 47 -10.57 2.23 2.85
N ASN A 48 -9.47 1.53 3.14
CA ASN A 48 -8.89 1.49 4.48
C ASN A 48 -8.41 2.88 4.90
N HIS A 49 -7.76 3.63 4.00
CA HIS A 49 -7.32 4.99 4.28
C HIS A 49 -8.50 5.91 4.59
N SER A 50 -9.56 5.88 3.78
CA SER A 50 -10.79 6.64 4.02
C SER A 50 -11.45 6.26 5.34
N LYS A 51 -11.49 4.96 5.69
CA LYS A 51 -12.02 4.48 6.97
C LYS A 51 -11.21 5.04 8.14
N ILE A 52 -9.88 5.03 8.04
CA ILE A 52 -9.01 5.57 9.08
C ILE A 52 -9.15 7.09 9.20
N LEU A 53 -9.24 7.82 8.09
CA LEU A 53 -9.50 9.26 8.09
C LEU A 53 -10.85 9.61 8.73
N LEU A 54 -11.87 8.81 8.45
CA LEU A 54 -13.19 8.95 9.07
C LEU A 54 -13.11 8.73 10.58
N GLU A 55 -12.45 7.66 11.02
CA GLU A 55 -12.24 7.37 12.45
C GLU A 55 -11.46 8.50 13.15
N LYS A 56 -10.41 9.01 12.49
CA LYS A 56 -9.66 10.18 12.97
C LYS A 56 -10.58 11.40 13.13
N SER A 57 -11.35 11.74 12.10
CA SER A 57 -12.29 12.87 12.13
C SER A 57 -13.34 12.73 13.24
N GLN A 58 -13.86 11.52 13.46
CA GLN A 58 -14.79 11.25 14.57
C GLN A 58 -14.13 11.43 15.94
N ASN A 59 -12.88 10.97 16.10
CA ASN A 59 -12.14 11.14 17.34
C ASN A 59 -11.77 12.60 17.59
N ASP A 60 -11.38 13.35 16.56
CA ASP A 60 -11.11 14.79 16.64
C ASP A 60 -12.38 15.55 17.03
N SER A 61 -13.54 15.21 16.46
CA SER A 61 -14.82 15.79 16.85
C SER A 61 -15.18 15.50 18.31
N LYS A 62 -15.01 14.24 18.76
CA LYS A 62 -15.22 13.88 20.18
C LYS A 62 -14.30 14.65 21.11
N ARG A 63 -13.04 14.83 20.71
CA ARG A 63 -12.04 15.58 21.46
C ARG A 63 -12.44 17.05 21.61
N ILE A 64 -12.84 17.70 20.51
CA ILE A 64 -13.32 19.09 20.55
C ILE A 64 -14.49 19.25 21.53
N ILE A 65 -15.50 18.37 21.44
CA ILE A 65 -16.66 18.40 22.35
C ILE A 65 -16.24 18.18 23.81
N LEU A 66 -15.25 17.32 24.04
CA LEU A 66 -14.75 17.03 25.38
C LEU A 66 -13.93 18.20 25.95
N ASP A 67 -13.10 18.83 25.13
CA ASP A 67 -12.36 20.05 25.47
C ASP A 67 -13.31 21.18 25.87
N GLU A 68 -14.40 21.39 25.12
CA GLU A 68 -15.45 22.36 25.48
C GLU A 68 -16.12 22.02 26.83
N LYS A 69 -16.40 20.73 27.10
CA LYS A 69 -16.96 20.29 28.39
C LYS A 69 -16.01 20.51 29.56
N ILE A 70 -14.72 20.26 29.36
CA ILE A 70 -13.67 20.51 30.34
C ILE A 70 -13.62 22.01 30.64
N GLU A 71 -13.62 22.86 29.62
CA GLU A 71 -13.60 24.31 29.77
C GLU A 71 -14.85 24.83 30.51
N MET A 72 -16.04 24.39 30.11
CA MET A 72 -17.28 24.73 30.82
C MET A 72 -17.26 24.32 32.29
N LEU A 73 -16.72 23.13 32.62
CA LEU A 73 -16.59 22.70 34.00
C LEU A 73 -15.57 23.52 34.78
N ARG A 74 -14.44 23.89 34.17
CA ARG A 74 -13.45 24.78 34.79
C ARG A 74 -14.07 26.15 35.10
N ILE A 75 -14.83 26.72 34.15
CA ILE A 75 -15.57 27.97 34.35
C ILE A 75 -16.60 27.82 35.48
N LYS A 76 -17.38 26.73 35.48
CA LYS A 76 -18.36 26.45 36.54
C LYS A 76 -17.69 26.38 37.90
N ILE A 77 -16.56 25.66 38.01
CA ILE A 77 -15.81 25.53 39.25
C ILE A 77 -15.28 26.90 39.72
N LYS A 78 -14.71 27.68 38.80
CA LYS A 78 -14.22 29.02 39.08
C LYS A 78 -15.32 29.95 39.59
N VAL A 79 -16.47 29.97 38.93
CA VAL A 79 -17.60 30.85 39.27
C VAL A 79 -18.26 30.42 40.58
N ASN A 80 -18.52 29.12 40.77
CA ASN A 80 -19.28 28.64 41.91
C ASN A 80 -18.46 28.51 43.20
N TYR A 81 -17.16 28.25 43.10
CA TYR A 81 -16.30 27.94 44.24
C TYR A 81 -15.12 28.91 44.42
N GLY A 82 -14.93 29.87 43.51
CA GLY A 82 -13.89 30.89 43.61
C GLY A 82 -12.46 30.37 43.38
N ILE A 83 -12.30 29.23 42.70
CA ILE A 83 -10.98 28.64 42.40
C ILE A 83 -10.52 29.09 41.02
N GLU A 84 -9.44 29.86 40.95
CA GLU A 84 -8.90 30.32 39.67
C GLU A 84 -8.16 29.23 38.89
N ASN A 85 -7.45 28.33 39.59
CA ASN A 85 -6.63 27.30 38.97
C ASN A 85 -7.08 25.89 39.38
N THR A 86 -7.81 25.22 38.50
CA THR A 86 -8.31 23.85 38.75
C THR A 86 -7.21 22.78 38.67
N LEU A 87 -6.03 23.07 38.11
CA LEU A 87 -4.95 22.09 37.95
C LEU A 87 -4.17 21.86 39.25
N LYS A 88 -4.14 22.85 40.15
CA LYS A 88 -3.42 22.80 41.42
C LYS A 88 -4.25 23.51 42.47
N ILE A 89 -5.11 22.76 43.14
CA ILE A 89 -5.89 23.27 44.27
C ILE A 89 -5.02 23.20 45.52
N THR A 90 -4.85 24.33 46.20
CA THR A 90 -4.15 24.39 47.48
C THR A 90 -5.11 24.13 48.64
N GLU A 91 -4.63 23.56 49.76
CA GLU A 91 -5.47 23.36 50.96
C GLU A 91 -6.16 24.65 51.47
N PRO A 92 -5.51 25.83 51.47
CA PRO A 92 -6.15 27.07 51.87
C PRO A 92 -7.31 27.49 50.95
N GLU A 93 -7.26 27.15 49.65
CA GLU A 93 -8.37 27.42 48.72
C GLU A 93 -9.52 26.43 48.97
N TYR A 94 -9.20 25.15 49.13
CA TYR A 94 -10.20 24.11 49.39
C TYR A 94 -10.95 24.34 50.72
N SER A 95 -10.26 24.80 51.76
CA SER A 95 -10.89 25.09 53.06
C SER A 95 -11.89 26.27 53.02
N LYS A 96 -11.77 27.19 52.05
CA LYS A 96 -12.68 28.33 51.85
C LYS A 96 -13.97 27.96 51.11
N ILE A 97 -14.10 26.74 50.59
CA ILE A 97 -15.26 26.31 49.82
C ILE A 97 -16.40 25.96 50.76
N ASN A 98 -17.52 26.68 50.65
CA ASN A 98 -18.71 26.44 51.47
C ASN A 98 -19.41 25.11 51.14
N ASN A 99 -19.48 24.73 49.86
CA ASN A 99 -20.12 23.50 49.40
C ASN A 99 -19.09 22.47 48.89
N LYS A 100 -18.43 21.79 49.83
CA LYS A 100 -17.34 20.84 49.52
C LYS A 100 -17.81 19.65 48.70
N GLU A 101 -18.95 19.06 49.02
CA GLU A 101 -19.50 17.91 48.29
C GLU A 101 -19.84 18.25 46.82
N GLY A 102 -20.43 19.43 46.58
CA GLY A 102 -20.70 19.92 45.23
C GLY A 102 -19.41 20.11 44.44
N PHE A 103 -18.41 20.71 45.09
CA PHE A 103 -17.09 20.91 44.50
C PHE A 103 -16.40 19.60 44.14
N GLU A 104 -16.32 18.64 45.06
CA GLU A 104 -15.68 17.34 44.84
C GLU A 104 -16.31 16.59 43.67
N ARG A 105 -17.64 16.62 43.56
CA ARG A 105 -18.36 16.00 42.45
C ARG A 105 -18.03 16.64 41.10
N ASP A 106 -18.00 17.97 41.04
CA ASP A 106 -17.65 18.69 39.82
C ASP A 106 -16.17 18.48 39.46
N TYR A 107 -15.29 18.42 40.46
CA TYR A 107 -13.86 18.22 40.30
C TYR A 107 -13.49 16.80 39.85
N GLU A 108 -14.12 15.76 40.43
CA GLU A 108 -13.95 14.38 39.96
C GLU A 108 -14.47 14.20 38.53
N LYS A 109 -15.59 14.86 38.20
CA LYS A 109 -16.09 14.87 36.81
C LYS A 109 -15.12 15.55 35.85
N LEU A 110 -14.48 16.64 36.26
CA LEU A 110 -13.44 17.31 35.47
C LEU A 110 -12.26 16.37 35.22
N LYS A 111 -11.72 15.71 36.26
CA LYS A 111 -10.63 14.73 36.11
C LYS A 111 -11.00 13.59 35.17
N ALA A 112 -12.22 13.07 35.27
CA ALA A 112 -12.69 12.00 34.38
C ALA A 112 -12.66 12.44 32.91
N PHE A 113 -13.12 13.65 32.60
CA PHE A 113 -13.06 14.17 31.24
C PHE A 113 -11.62 14.45 30.77
N GLU A 114 -10.75 14.96 31.63
CA GLU A 114 -9.34 15.16 31.29
C GLU A 114 -8.62 13.84 30.97
N LEU A 115 -8.93 12.78 31.74
CA LEU A 115 -8.42 11.44 31.48
C LEU A 115 -8.92 10.88 30.14
N ASP A 116 -10.24 10.99 29.88
CA ASP A 116 -10.82 10.56 28.61
C ASP A 116 -10.19 11.29 27.41
N ASN A 117 -9.89 12.58 27.56
CA ASN A 117 -9.25 13.38 26.53
C ASN A 117 -7.83 12.90 26.23
N LEU A 118 -7.07 12.58 27.28
CA LEU A 118 -5.72 12.03 27.15
C LEU A 118 -5.73 10.67 26.44
N LEU A 119 -6.69 9.79 26.79
CA LEU A 119 -6.86 8.50 26.14
C LEU A 119 -7.25 8.62 24.66
N LEU A 120 -8.05 9.64 24.29
CA LEU A 120 -8.37 9.92 22.89
C LEU A 120 -7.13 10.41 22.12
N GLY A 121 -6.29 11.24 22.73
CA GLY A 121 -5.05 11.72 22.14
C GLY A 121 -4.07 10.59 21.81
N ASP A 122 -3.88 9.65 22.73
CA ASP A 122 -3.01 8.49 22.53
C ASP A 122 -3.48 7.58 21.38
N LYS A 123 -4.80 7.32 21.30
CA LYS A 123 -5.41 6.58 20.19
C LYS A 123 -5.16 7.27 18.84
N ALA A 124 -5.32 8.59 18.77
CA ALA A 124 -5.09 9.35 17.54
C ALA A 124 -3.62 9.26 17.07
N PHE A 125 -2.67 9.28 18.01
CA PHE A 125 -1.25 9.12 17.71
C PHE A 125 -0.92 7.74 17.12
N HIS A 126 -1.49 6.67 17.69
CA HIS A 126 -1.33 5.32 17.17
C HIS A 126 -1.92 5.15 15.77
N ILE A 127 -3.08 5.76 15.50
CA ILE A 127 -3.70 5.77 14.18
C ILE A 127 -2.78 6.43 13.15
N GLU A 128 -2.18 7.57 13.46
CA GLU A 128 -1.27 8.27 12.55
C GLU A 128 -0.01 7.44 12.23
N LYS A 129 0.55 6.78 13.24
CA LYS A 129 1.72 5.91 13.05
C LYS A 129 1.39 4.73 12.12
N ASN A 130 0.21 4.13 12.28
CA ASN A 130 -0.24 3.02 11.42
C ASN A 130 -0.48 3.49 9.97
N LEU A 131 -0.99 4.71 9.78
CA LEU A 131 -1.14 5.30 8.45
C LEU A 131 0.19 5.45 7.72
N LYS A 132 1.23 5.98 8.40
CA LYS A 132 2.56 6.16 7.80
C LYS A 132 3.17 4.81 7.41
N LYS A 133 3.07 3.80 8.27
CA LYS A 133 3.61 2.46 8.01
C LYS A 133 2.96 1.77 6.80
N ASN A 134 1.65 1.97 6.60
CA ASN A 134 0.94 1.35 5.48
C ASN A 134 1.28 1.99 4.12
N HIS A 135 1.77 3.23 4.10
CA HIS A 135 2.09 3.92 2.86
C HIS A 135 3.40 3.43 2.22
N GLU A 136 4.35 2.93 3.03
CA GLU A 136 5.69 2.51 2.55
C GLU A 136 5.71 1.15 1.84
N ASN A 137 4.63 0.36 1.90
CA ASN A 137 4.64 -1.04 1.47
C ASN A 137 3.96 -1.31 0.11
N THR A 138 3.79 -0.29 -0.75
CA THR A 138 3.11 -0.47 -2.04
C THR A 138 4.06 -1.02 -3.10
N ASN A 139 3.97 -2.34 -3.34
CA ASN A 139 4.29 -3.22 -4.49
C ASN A 139 4.94 -2.72 -5.82
N VAL A 140 5.75 -1.66 -5.83
CA VAL A 140 6.50 -1.19 -7.03
C VAL A 140 7.42 -2.28 -7.62
N TYR A 141 7.81 -3.27 -6.83
CA TYR A 141 8.79 -4.29 -7.22
C TYR A 141 8.28 -5.37 -8.21
N THR A 142 6.97 -5.48 -8.45
CA THR A 142 6.42 -6.60 -9.24
C THR A 142 6.38 -6.35 -10.76
N THR A 143 6.30 -5.09 -11.20
CA THR A 143 6.14 -4.75 -12.63
C THR A 143 7.45 -4.81 -13.42
N ILE A 144 8.56 -4.39 -12.80
CA ILE A 144 9.87 -4.29 -13.47
C ILE A 144 10.39 -5.67 -13.92
N PRO A 145 10.40 -6.73 -13.08
CA PRO A 145 10.85 -8.05 -13.50
C PRO A 145 10.04 -8.62 -14.67
N MET A 146 8.73 -8.34 -14.74
CA MET A 146 7.87 -8.82 -15.82
C MET A 146 8.18 -8.15 -17.16
N LEU A 147 8.49 -6.85 -17.16
CA LEU A 147 8.95 -6.15 -18.36
C LEU A 147 10.28 -6.72 -18.87
N ILE A 148 11.22 -6.99 -17.97
CA ILE A 148 12.51 -7.61 -18.33
C ILE A 148 12.27 -8.99 -18.96
N LEU A 149 11.42 -9.82 -18.35
CA LEU A 149 11.08 -11.14 -18.88
C LEU A 149 10.44 -11.07 -20.28
N SER A 150 9.54 -10.10 -20.50
CA SER A 150 8.93 -9.84 -21.80
C SER A 150 9.97 -9.49 -22.87
N VAL A 151 10.92 -8.60 -22.54
CA VAL A 151 12.01 -8.21 -23.46
C VAL A 151 12.89 -9.41 -23.82
N ILE A 152 13.23 -10.24 -22.83
CA ILE A 152 14.00 -11.48 -23.06
C ILE A 152 13.25 -12.43 -23.99
N GLY A 153 11.94 -12.63 -23.77
CA GLY A 153 11.11 -13.48 -24.62
C GLY A 153 11.08 -13.02 -26.08
N ILE A 154 10.88 -11.72 -26.32
CA ILE A 154 10.91 -11.11 -27.66
C ILE A 154 12.30 -11.29 -28.30
N GLY A 155 13.37 -11.05 -27.54
CA GLY A 155 14.74 -11.22 -28.00
C GLY A 155 15.03 -12.64 -28.47
N LEU A 156 14.66 -13.65 -27.67
CA LEU A 156 14.81 -15.06 -28.02
C LEU A 156 13.98 -15.44 -29.25
N MET A 157 12.75 -14.93 -29.36
CA MET A 157 11.88 -15.17 -30.50
C MET A 157 12.53 -14.67 -31.81
N ILE A 158 12.94 -13.40 -31.84
CA ILE A 158 13.58 -12.77 -33.01
C ILE A 158 14.90 -13.46 -33.35
N PHE A 159 15.71 -13.77 -32.33
CA PHE A 159 16.99 -14.44 -32.52
C PHE A 159 16.83 -15.85 -33.12
N GLY A 160 15.88 -16.64 -32.59
CA GLY A 160 15.57 -17.97 -33.10
C GLY A 160 15.11 -17.92 -34.57
N PHE A 161 14.23 -16.97 -34.92
CA PHE A 161 13.75 -16.84 -36.29
C PHE A 161 14.84 -16.38 -37.24
N SER A 162 15.70 -15.46 -36.80
CA SER A 162 16.83 -14.96 -37.58
C SER A 162 17.85 -16.06 -37.87
N LEU A 163 18.16 -16.91 -36.87
CA LEU A 163 19.04 -18.05 -37.07
C LEU A 163 18.41 -19.10 -38.00
N TRP A 164 17.15 -19.44 -37.77
CA TRP A 164 16.41 -20.38 -38.60
C TRP A 164 16.38 -19.94 -40.07
N TYR A 165 16.07 -18.67 -40.32
CA TYR A 165 15.99 -18.13 -41.68
C TYR A 165 17.36 -18.16 -42.38
N ASN A 166 18.39 -17.66 -41.71
CA ASN A 166 19.72 -17.54 -42.29
C ASN A 166 20.41 -18.89 -42.52
N LYS A 167 20.19 -19.86 -41.61
CA LYS A 167 20.88 -21.16 -41.64
C LYS A 167 20.10 -22.23 -42.39
N THR A 168 18.77 -22.18 -42.38
CA THR A 168 17.94 -23.24 -42.96
C THR A 168 17.13 -22.72 -44.13
N GLN A 169 16.20 -21.77 -43.89
CA GLN A 169 15.20 -21.35 -44.89
C GLN A 169 15.83 -20.83 -46.18
N LYS A 170 16.88 -20.00 -46.07
CA LYS A 170 17.57 -19.42 -47.23
C LYS A 170 18.10 -20.48 -48.21
N TYR A 171 18.48 -21.67 -47.73
CA TYR A 171 18.94 -22.75 -48.60
C TYR A 171 17.78 -23.47 -49.27
N TYR A 172 16.69 -23.73 -48.53
CA TYR A 172 15.47 -24.31 -49.11
C TYR A 172 14.86 -23.40 -50.17
N ASP A 173 14.79 -22.09 -49.94
CA ASP A 173 14.27 -21.13 -50.91
C ASP A 173 15.10 -21.13 -52.21
N LYS A 174 16.43 -21.30 -52.11
CA LYS A 174 17.30 -21.44 -53.28
C LYS A 174 17.03 -22.73 -54.06
N GLN A 175 16.85 -23.85 -53.36
CA GLN A 175 16.53 -25.13 -54.00
C GLN A 175 15.17 -25.06 -54.70
N LEU A 176 14.15 -24.49 -54.05
CA LEU A 176 12.81 -24.33 -54.60
C LEU A 176 12.81 -23.51 -55.90
N LYS A 177 13.61 -22.43 -55.96
CA LYS A 177 13.78 -21.62 -57.17
C LYS A 177 14.38 -22.40 -58.33
N HIS A 178 15.30 -23.32 -58.07
CA HIS A 178 15.86 -24.18 -59.11
C HIS A 178 14.80 -25.12 -59.68
N TYR A 179 13.96 -25.72 -58.83
CA TYR A 179 12.90 -26.62 -59.29
C TYR A 179 11.79 -25.94 -60.11
N LEU A 180 11.54 -24.65 -59.90
CA LEU A 180 10.50 -23.92 -60.64
C LEU A 180 10.94 -23.39 -62.01
N LEU A 181 12.24 -23.43 -62.32
CA LEU A 181 12.81 -22.94 -63.59
C LEU A 181 13.08 -24.06 -64.61
N TYR A 182 12.81 -25.31 -64.25
CA TYR A 182 12.89 -26.51 -65.10
C TYR A 182 11.51 -27.16 -65.20
#